data_AF-A0AAU7L4V7-F1
#
_entry.id   AF-A0AAU7L4V7-F1
#
_cell.length_a   1.000
_cell.length_b   1.000
_cell.length_c   1.000
_cell.angle_alpha   90.00
_cell.angle_beta   90.00
_cell.angle_gamma   90.00
#
_symmetry.space_group_name_H-M   'P 1'
#
loop_
_entity.id
_entity.type
_entity.pdbx_description
1 polymer ?
#
loop_
_entity_poly.entity_id
_entity_poly.type
_entity_poly.pdbx_seq_one_letter_code
_entity_poly.pdbx_strand_id
1 'polypeptide(L)'
;MSQTSSATSRSAFGQQLYDGLAALPASQRLTADQLEVIYAMAYAHVAQAQYAQALPLFAFLSQYGPTRKHYLAGLALCLQMQARYEEAIRIHSLVGVLFPLAPEATLRVAECQLALGQAEAARESLQLVAAAAQDDDAYAQLGARAASLLVLTGKGASS
;
A
#
# COMPACT_ATOMS: atom_id res chain seq x y z
N MET A 1 -25.45 -9.72 23.82
CA MET A 1 -25.11 -8.35 23.41
C MET A 1 -23.85 -8.45 22.56
N SER A 2 -24.00 -8.34 21.25
CA SER A 2 -22.95 -8.58 20.27
C SER A 2 -21.89 -7.48 20.37
N GLN A 3 -20.64 -7.87 20.60
CA GLN A 3 -19.51 -6.96 20.50
C GLN A 3 -19.31 -6.61 19.02
N THR A 4 -19.74 -5.42 18.62
CA THR A 4 -19.47 -4.85 17.31
C THR A 4 -17.97 -4.59 17.17
N SER A 5 -17.34 -5.30 16.25
CA SER A 5 -15.93 -5.21 15.88
C SER A 5 -15.53 -3.75 15.54
N SER A 6 -14.84 -3.10 16.48
CA SER A 6 -14.21 -1.79 16.29
C SER A 6 -12.99 -1.82 15.37
N ALA A 7 -12.53 -3.02 14.97
CA ALA A 7 -11.31 -3.23 14.17
C ALA A 7 -11.45 -2.86 12.69
N THR A 8 -12.66 -2.52 12.23
CA THR A 8 -12.97 -2.36 10.80
C THR A 8 -12.92 -0.90 10.31
N SER A 9 -12.75 0.07 11.21
CA SER A 9 -12.84 1.51 10.89
C SER A 9 -11.48 2.19 10.92
N ARG A 10 -11.34 3.27 10.12
CA ARG A 10 -10.15 4.13 10.16
C ARG A 10 -9.94 4.67 11.57
N SER A 11 -8.67 4.84 11.96
CA SER A 11 -8.34 5.61 13.16
C SER A 11 -8.85 7.05 13.02
N ALA A 12 -9.01 7.78 14.12
CA ALA A 12 -9.44 9.18 14.08
C ALA A 12 -8.54 10.03 13.17
N PHE A 13 -7.23 9.82 13.24
CA PHE A 13 -6.27 10.45 12.35
C PHE A 13 -6.47 10.04 10.88
N GLY A 14 -6.62 8.74 10.61
CA GLY A 14 -6.84 8.23 9.26
C GLY A 14 -8.14 8.74 8.64
N GLN A 15 -9.19 8.90 9.44
CA GLN A 15 -10.46 9.48 9.01
C GLN A 15 -10.31 10.97 8.68
N GLN A 16 -9.69 11.76 9.57
CA GLN A 16 -9.44 13.18 9.32
C GLN A 16 -8.58 13.41 8.06
N LEU A 17 -7.55 12.58 7.87
CA LEU A 17 -6.69 12.67 6.69
C LEU A 17 -7.47 12.30 5.41
N TYR A 18 -8.27 11.23 5.45
CA TYR A 18 -9.12 10.83 4.32
C TYR A 18 -10.09 11.95 3.92
N ASP A 19 -10.78 12.55 4.90
CA ASP A 19 -11.74 13.63 4.66
C ASP A 19 -11.04 14.88 4.12
N GLY A 20 -9.87 15.22 4.65
CA GLY A 20 -9.05 16.32 4.15
C GLY A 20 -8.62 16.13 2.70
N LEU A 21 -8.17 14.92 2.33
CA LEU A 21 -7.80 14.58 0.95
C LEU A 21 -9.01 14.59 0.00
N ALA A 22 -10.16 14.10 0.47
CA ALA A 22 -11.40 14.11 -0.31
C ALA A 22 -11.93 15.53 -0.56
N ALA A 23 -11.71 16.45 0.40
CA ALA A 23 -12.14 17.84 0.31
C ALA A 23 -11.21 18.75 -0.52
N LEU A 24 -10.04 18.25 -0.95
CA LEU A 24 -9.12 19.06 -1.77
C LEU A 24 -9.80 19.50 -3.07
N PRO A 25 -9.63 20.77 -3.51
CA PRO A 25 -10.17 21.23 -4.79
C PRO A 25 -9.71 20.36 -5.96
N ALA A 26 -8.47 19.85 -5.92
CA ALA A 26 -7.94 18.96 -6.95
C ALA A 26 -8.74 17.66 -7.08
N SER A 27 -9.25 17.11 -5.98
CA SER A 27 -10.05 15.88 -5.95
C SER A 27 -11.42 16.03 -6.62
N GLN A 28 -11.85 17.27 -6.88
CA GLN A 28 -13.14 17.60 -7.52
C GLN A 28 -12.97 18.13 -8.95
N ARG A 29 -11.73 18.27 -9.44
CA ARG A 29 -11.45 18.84 -10.77
C ARG A 29 -11.83 17.92 -11.92
N LEU A 30 -11.84 16.61 -11.70
CA LEU A 30 -12.10 15.60 -12.72
C LEU A 30 -13.20 14.65 -12.24
N THR A 31 -14.01 14.18 -13.17
CA THR A 31 -15.04 13.20 -12.87
C THR A 31 -14.43 11.82 -12.65
N ALA A 32 -15.17 10.93 -11.99
CA ALA A 32 -14.77 9.54 -11.82
C ALA A 32 -14.48 8.88 -13.18
N ASP A 33 -15.37 9.07 -14.17
CA ASP A 33 -15.22 8.47 -15.50
C ASP A 33 -13.94 8.93 -16.22
N GLN A 34 -13.58 10.21 -16.09
CA GLN A 34 -12.33 10.74 -16.66
C GLN A 34 -11.09 10.08 -16.02
N LEU A 35 -11.13 9.86 -14.71
CA LEU A 35 -10.05 9.19 -13.99
C LEU A 35 -9.99 7.70 -14.33
N GLU A 36 -11.12 7.02 -14.52
CA GLU A 36 -11.15 5.60 -14.90
C GLU A 36 -10.55 5.35 -16.29
N VAL A 37 -10.70 6.27 -17.24
CA VAL A 37 -10.02 6.19 -18.55
C VAL A 37 -8.50 6.20 -18.37
N ILE A 38 -7.99 7.12 -17.54
CA ILE A 38 -6.55 7.24 -17.26
C ILE A 38 -6.06 6.01 -16.50
N TYR A 39 -6.86 5.49 -15.57
CA TYR A 39 -6.56 4.24 -14.85
C TYR A 39 -6.44 3.05 -15.80
N ALA A 40 -7.35 2.89 -16.76
CA ALA A 40 -7.27 1.83 -17.75
C ALA A 40 -5.97 1.90 -18.58
N MET A 41 -5.55 3.11 -18.98
CA MET A 41 -4.27 3.32 -19.66
C MET A 41 -3.07 2.95 -18.77
N ALA A 42 -3.06 3.42 -17.51
CA ALA A 42 -2.00 3.12 -16.55
C ALA A 42 -1.89 1.62 -16.27
N TYR A 43 -3.02 0.95 -16.12
CA TYR A 43 -3.10 -0.49 -15.91
C TYR A 43 -2.62 -1.27 -17.14
N ALA A 44 -2.93 -0.84 -18.36
CA ALA A 44 -2.43 -1.47 -19.58
C ALA A 44 -0.90 -1.46 -19.67
N HIS A 45 -0.25 -0.37 -19.23
CA HIS A 45 1.21 -0.32 -19.11
C HIS A 45 1.74 -1.26 -18.02
N VAL A 46 1.10 -1.32 -16.85
CA VAL A 46 1.46 -2.26 -15.76
C VAL A 46 1.35 -3.71 -16.22
N ALA A 47 0.30 -4.07 -16.96
CA ALA A 47 0.10 -5.42 -17.49
C ALA A 47 1.22 -5.86 -18.45
N GLN A 48 1.90 -4.90 -19.07
CA GLN A 48 3.07 -5.10 -19.94
C GLN A 48 4.41 -4.88 -19.23
N ALA A 49 4.41 -4.78 -17.89
CA ALA A 49 5.57 -4.46 -17.07
C ALA A 49 6.28 -3.13 -17.44
N GLN A 50 5.57 -2.21 -18.11
CA GLN A 50 6.06 -0.89 -18.50
C GLN A 50 5.88 0.12 -17.36
N TYR A 51 6.47 -0.16 -16.21
CA TYR A 51 6.26 0.64 -14.98
C TYR A 51 6.69 2.10 -15.11
N ALA A 52 7.74 2.38 -15.89
CA ALA A 52 8.18 3.74 -16.17
C ALA A 52 7.12 4.57 -16.92
N GLN A 53 6.34 3.94 -17.80
CA GLN A 53 5.26 4.59 -18.55
C GLN A 53 3.98 4.72 -17.71
N ALA A 54 3.70 3.72 -16.87
CA ALA A 54 2.56 3.74 -15.96
C ALA A 54 2.70 4.78 -14.83
N LEU A 55 3.93 4.99 -14.34
CA LEU A 55 4.22 5.84 -13.19
C LEU A 55 3.62 7.26 -13.27
N PRO A 56 3.87 8.06 -14.34
CA PRO A 56 3.29 9.41 -14.43
C PRO A 56 1.76 9.40 -14.44
N LEU A 57 1.13 8.37 -15.01
CA LEU A 57 -0.32 8.22 -15.03
C LEU A 57 -0.86 7.94 -13.62
N PHE A 58 -0.23 7.03 -12.88
CA PHE A 58 -0.62 6.77 -11.48
C PHE A 58 -0.32 7.95 -10.56
N ALA A 59 0.77 8.70 -10.80
CA ALA A 59 1.05 9.93 -10.07
C ALA A 59 -0.07 10.96 -10.30
N PHE A 60 -0.51 11.14 -11.55
CA PHE A 60 -1.67 11.96 -11.90
C PHE A 60 -2.94 11.48 -11.17
N LEU A 61 -3.27 10.20 -11.27
CA LEU A 61 -4.44 9.62 -10.59
C LEU A 61 -4.39 9.81 -9.07
N SER A 62 -3.23 9.66 -8.44
CA SER A 62 -3.06 9.90 -7.00
C SER A 62 -3.30 11.36 -6.59
N GLN A 63 -3.02 12.30 -7.49
CA GLN A 63 -3.19 13.73 -7.23
C GLN A 63 -4.66 14.17 -7.37
N TYR A 64 -5.39 13.58 -8.32
CA TYR A 64 -6.78 13.94 -8.63
C TYR A 64 -7.82 12.98 -8.03
N GLY A 65 -7.39 11.83 -7.51
CA GLY A 65 -8.22 10.86 -6.79
C GLY A 65 -7.48 10.23 -5.60
N PRO A 66 -6.96 11.03 -4.66
CA PRO A 66 -6.09 10.55 -3.56
C PRO A 66 -6.78 9.57 -2.60
N THR A 67 -8.11 9.51 -2.60
CA THR A 67 -8.90 8.61 -1.74
C THR A 67 -9.30 7.30 -2.43
N ARG A 68 -8.76 7.01 -3.62
CA ARG A 68 -9.01 5.76 -4.35
C ARG A 68 -7.85 4.79 -4.16
N LYS A 69 -8.10 3.69 -3.43
CA LYS A 69 -7.07 2.70 -3.05
C LYS A 69 -6.26 2.18 -4.23
N HIS A 70 -6.92 1.86 -5.35
CA HIS A 70 -6.25 1.28 -6.53
C HIS A 70 -5.34 2.27 -7.26
N TYR A 71 -5.58 3.59 -7.19
CA TYR A 71 -4.67 4.60 -7.74
C TYR A 71 -3.38 4.68 -6.94
N LEU A 72 -3.48 4.75 -5.61
CA LEU A 72 -2.33 4.76 -4.71
C LEU A 72 -1.55 3.44 -4.79
N ALA A 73 -2.24 2.30 -4.82
CA ALA A 73 -1.61 1.00 -4.95
C ALA A 73 -0.85 0.85 -6.27
N GLY A 74 -1.40 1.34 -7.38
CA GLY A 74 -0.72 1.36 -8.67
C GLY A 74 0.50 2.26 -8.68
N LEU A 75 0.42 3.44 -8.07
CA LEU A 75 1.57 4.34 -7.91
C LEU A 75 2.70 3.67 -7.11
N ALA A 76 2.36 3.10 -5.94
CA ALA A 76 3.33 2.43 -5.08
C ALA A 76 4.00 1.25 -5.78
N LEU A 77 3.22 0.43 -6.51
CA LEU A 77 3.75 -0.65 -7.33
C LEU A 77 4.74 -0.14 -8.39
N CYS A 78 4.39 0.92 -9.12
CA CYS A 78 5.26 1.47 -10.16
C CYS A 78 6.57 2.02 -9.59
N LEU A 79 6.54 2.61 -8.39
CA LEU A 79 7.72 3.06 -7.66
C LEU A 79 8.58 1.88 -7.22
N GLN A 80 7.98 0.86 -6.62
CA GLN A 80 8.67 -0.36 -6.17
C GLN A 80 9.37 -1.07 -7.33
N MET A 81 8.67 -1.25 -8.45
CA MET A 81 9.24 -1.92 -9.64
C MET A 81 10.32 -1.10 -10.35
N GLN A 82 10.42 0.20 -10.06
CA GLN A 82 11.51 1.07 -10.50
C GLN A 82 12.59 1.26 -9.43
N ALA A 83 12.62 0.41 -8.40
CA ALA A 83 13.56 0.48 -7.28
C ALA A 83 13.57 1.82 -6.51
N ARG A 84 12.48 2.60 -6.58
CA ARG A 84 12.26 3.84 -5.82
C ARG A 84 11.61 3.51 -4.47
N TYR A 85 12.30 2.67 -3.70
CA TYR A 85 11.73 1.98 -2.54
C TYR A 85 11.29 2.93 -1.41
N GLU A 86 12.03 4.00 -1.13
CA GLU A 86 11.66 4.99 -0.10
C GLU A 86 10.34 5.68 -0.45
N GLU A 87 10.11 5.93 -1.73
CA GLU A 87 8.87 6.55 -2.21
C GLU A 87 7.72 5.55 -2.18
N ALA A 88 7.97 4.31 -2.61
CA ALA A 88 7.01 3.23 -2.51
C ALA A 88 6.55 2.99 -1.06
N ILE A 89 7.48 3.02 -0.09
CA ILE A 89 7.16 2.94 1.34
C ILE A 89 6.20 4.05 1.75
N ARG A 90 6.47 5.31 1.37
CA ARG A 90 5.57 6.43 1.73
C ARG A 90 4.16 6.24 1.19
N ILE A 91 4.01 5.78 -0.05
CA ILE A 91 2.69 5.57 -0.65
C ILE A 91 1.99 4.34 -0.06
N HIS A 92 2.70 3.23 0.17
CA HIS A 92 2.12 2.06 0.83
C HIS A 92 1.70 2.36 2.28
N SER A 93 2.50 3.10 3.04
CA SER A 93 2.13 3.55 4.38
C SER A 93 0.90 4.44 4.36
N LEU A 94 0.77 5.35 3.37
CA LEU A 94 -0.45 6.14 3.17
C LEU A 94 -1.66 5.24 2.90
N VAL A 95 -1.52 4.20 2.08
CA VAL A 95 -2.58 3.21 1.86
C VAL A 95 -3.00 2.54 3.17
N GLY A 96 -2.05 2.13 4.02
CA GLY A 96 -2.37 1.54 5.33
C GLY A 96 -3.13 2.49 6.27
N VAL A 97 -2.77 3.78 6.27
CA VAL A 97 -3.47 4.81 7.05
C VAL A 97 -4.89 5.07 6.52
N LEU A 98 -5.04 5.13 5.21
CA LEU A 98 -6.32 5.44 4.56
C LEU A 98 -7.22 4.22 4.38
N PHE A 99 -6.74 2.98 4.51
CA PHE A 99 -7.50 1.76 4.28
C PHE A 99 -7.07 0.70 5.31
N PRO A 100 -7.71 0.66 6.49
CA PRO A 100 -7.24 -0.10 7.67
C PRO A 100 -7.20 -1.63 7.48
N LEU A 101 -7.97 -2.15 6.52
CA LEU A 101 -7.92 -3.54 6.07
C LEU A 101 -6.97 -3.64 4.87
N ALA A 102 -5.71 -3.28 5.08
CA ALA A 102 -4.69 -3.39 4.04
C ALA A 102 -3.37 -4.00 4.56
N PRO A 103 -3.38 -5.20 5.17
CA PRO A 103 -2.14 -5.89 5.54
C PRO A 103 -1.22 -6.12 4.33
N GLU A 104 -1.76 -6.17 3.12
CA GLU A 104 -0.97 -6.21 1.89
C GLU A 104 -0.09 -4.96 1.70
N ALA A 105 -0.53 -3.78 2.16
CA ALA A 105 0.25 -2.56 2.08
C ALA A 105 1.45 -2.63 3.05
N THR A 106 1.24 -3.12 4.27
CA THR A 106 2.31 -3.34 5.25
C THR A 106 3.31 -4.38 4.77
N LEU A 107 2.85 -5.46 4.11
CA LEU A 107 3.74 -6.45 3.51
C LEU A 107 4.62 -5.83 2.41
N ARG A 108 4.05 -4.96 1.56
CA ARG A 108 4.80 -4.24 0.53
C ARG A 108 5.82 -3.26 1.11
N VAL A 109 5.49 -2.59 2.23
CA VAL A 109 6.46 -1.78 2.99
C VAL A 109 7.64 -2.65 3.43
N ALA A 110 7.38 -3.82 4.01
CA ALA A 110 8.44 -4.73 4.43
C ALA A 110 9.33 -5.18 3.26
N GLU A 111 8.74 -5.52 2.11
CA GLU A 111 9.50 -5.89 0.91
C GLU A 111 10.43 -4.76 0.43
N CYS A 112 9.95 -3.51 0.46
CA CYS A 112 10.77 -2.34 0.13
C CYS A 112 11.88 -2.10 1.16
N GLN A 113 11.58 -2.26 2.46
CA GLN A 113 12.57 -2.13 3.54
C GLN A 113 13.68 -3.18 3.40
N LEU A 114 13.33 -4.42 3.04
CA LEU A 114 14.31 -5.47 2.75
C LEU A 114 15.20 -5.11 1.55
N ALA A 115 14.62 -4.57 0.48
CA ALA A 115 15.39 -4.12 -0.68
C ALA A 115 16.36 -2.96 -0.34
N LEU A 116 16.04 -2.16 0.68
CA LEU A 116 16.89 -1.11 1.22
C LEU A 116 17.87 -1.60 2.31
N GLY A 117 17.89 -2.89 2.66
CA GLY A 117 18.72 -3.43 3.73
C GLY A 117 18.27 -3.06 5.15
N GLN A 118 17.06 -2.53 5.32
CA GLN A 118 16.49 -2.10 6.60
C GLN A 118 15.86 -3.30 7.34
N ALA A 119 16.70 -4.28 7.71
CA ALA A 119 16.24 -5.59 8.20
C ALA A 119 15.38 -5.52 9.47
N GLU A 120 15.71 -4.63 10.42
CA GLU A 120 14.94 -4.46 11.65
C GLU A 120 13.54 -3.90 11.38
N ALA A 121 13.45 -2.81 10.60
CA ALA A 121 12.17 -2.20 10.24
C ALA A 121 11.29 -3.16 9.41
N ALA A 122 11.91 -3.94 8.51
CA ALA A 122 11.24 -5.01 7.79
C ALA A 122 10.67 -6.07 8.75
N ARG A 123 11.45 -6.49 9.76
CA ARG A 123 11.01 -7.47 10.74
C ARG A 123 9.78 -7.01 11.51
N GLU A 124 9.76 -5.77 11.99
CA GLU A 124 8.61 -5.17 12.67
C GLU A 124 7.37 -5.16 11.76
N SER A 125 7.53 -4.71 10.51
CA SER A 125 6.42 -4.66 9.54
C SER A 125 5.88 -6.06 9.23
N LEU A 126 6.74 -7.07 9.08
CA LEU A 126 6.33 -8.45 8.83
C LEU A 126 5.60 -9.07 10.03
N GLN A 127 5.99 -8.72 11.26
CA GLN A 127 5.29 -9.14 12.48
C GLN A 127 3.87 -8.59 12.54
N LEU A 128 3.65 -7.33 12.12
CA LEU A 128 2.31 -6.75 12.01
C LEU A 128 1.43 -7.51 11.00
N VAL A 129 1.99 -7.90 9.85
CA VAL A 129 1.26 -8.71 8.85
C VAL A 129 0.93 -10.11 9.40
N ALA A 130 1.85 -10.73 10.13
CA ALA A 130 1.63 -12.03 10.74
C ALA A 130 0.54 -11.98 11.82
N ALA A 131 0.52 -10.93 12.67
CA ALA A 131 -0.54 -10.72 13.65
C ALA A 131 -1.91 -10.54 12.99
N ALA A 132 -2.00 -9.73 11.93
CA ALA A 132 -3.24 -9.57 11.18
C ALA A 132 -3.75 -10.90 10.58
N ALA A 133 -2.85 -11.78 10.14
CA ALA A 133 -3.20 -13.10 9.62
C ALA A 133 -3.57 -14.13 10.69
N GLN A 134 -3.24 -13.89 11.96
CA GLN A 134 -3.73 -14.69 13.09
C GLN A 134 -5.15 -14.26 13.49
N ASP A 135 -5.46 -12.98 13.34
CA ASP A 135 -6.77 -12.43 13.68
C ASP A 135 -7.85 -12.75 12.61
N ASP A 136 -7.46 -12.89 11.34
CA ASP A 136 -8.38 -13.16 10.23
C ASP A 136 -7.74 -14.10 9.18
N ASP A 137 -8.34 -15.28 9.00
CA ASP A 137 -7.93 -16.30 8.03
C ASP A 137 -7.95 -15.79 6.58
N ALA A 138 -8.69 -14.71 6.28
CA ALA A 138 -8.65 -14.05 4.97
C ALA A 138 -7.23 -13.59 4.58
N TYR A 139 -6.35 -13.37 5.57
CA TYR A 139 -4.96 -12.96 5.35
C TYR A 139 -3.95 -14.09 5.50
N ALA A 140 -4.36 -15.36 5.61
CA ALA A 140 -3.47 -16.49 5.81
C ALA A 140 -2.32 -16.56 4.79
N GLN A 141 -2.60 -16.26 3.51
CA GLN A 141 -1.56 -16.22 2.46
C GLN A 141 -0.53 -15.10 2.69
N LEU A 142 -0.98 -13.93 3.15
CA LEU A 142 -0.09 -12.82 3.49
C LEU A 142 0.78 -13.18 4.70
N GLY A 143 0.19 -13.83 5.71
CA GLY A 143 0.91 -14.34 6.89
C GLY A 143 1.98 -15.36 6.52
N ALA A 144 1.67 -16.32 5.65
CA ALA A 144 2.64 -17.32 5.16
C ALA A 144 3.82 -16.66 4.42
N ARG A 145 3.53 -15.64 3.61
CA ARG A 145 4.57 -14.85 2.93
C ARG A 145 5.41 -14.06 3.93
N ALA A 146 4.78 -13.43 4.92
CA ALA A 146 5.47 -12.67 5.96
C ALA A 146 6.42 -13.57 6.78
N ALA A 147 5.95 -14.76 7.18
CA ALA A 147 6.76 -15.76 7.88
C ALA A 147 7.98 -16.20 7.07
N SER A 148 7.80 -16.42 5.76
CA SER A 148 8.90 -16.77 4.86
C SER A 148 9.98 -15.67 4.80
N LEU A 149 9.57 -14.41 4.73
CA LEU A 149 10.49 -13.26 4.72
C LEU A 149 11.17 -13.06 6.08
N LEU A 150 10.49 -13.30 7.20
CA LEU A 150 11.06 -13.21 8.55
C LEU A 150 12.26 -14.15 8.75
N VAL A 151 12.21 -15.35 8.17
CA VAL A 151 13.34 -16.30 8.22
C VAL A 151 14.58 -15.72 7.53
N LEU A 152 14.40 -14.94 6.46
CA LEU A 152 15.49 -14.30 5.73
C LEU A 152 16.13 -13.16 6.54
N THR A 153 15.33 -12.39 7.30
CA THR A 153 15.85 -11.30 8.14
C THR A 153 16.64 -11.80 9.35
N GLY A 154 16.40 -13.03 9.81
CA GLY A 154 17.17 -13.65 10.89
C GLY A 154 18.53 -14.22 10.44
N LYS A 155 18.66 -14.63 9.18
CA LYS A 155 19.91 -15.21 8.64
C LYS A 155 20.95 -14.16 8.21
N GLY A 156 20.51 -12.95 7.87
CA GLY A 156 21.40 -11.85 7.46
C GLY A 156 22.05 -11.06 8.60
N ALA A 157 21.64 -11.27 9.85
CA ALA A 157 22.20 -10.59 11.03
C ALA A 157 23.44 -11.31 11.62
N SER A 158 23.92 -12.37 10.97
CA SER A 158 25.04 -13.21 11.43
C SER A 158 26.31 -13.08 10.60
N SER A 159 26.44 -12.02 9.80
CA SER A 159 27.60 -11.76 8.93
C SER A 159 28.14 -10.35 9.12
#